data_AF-A0A1I6V518-F1
#
_entry.id   AF-A0A1I6V518-F1
#
_cell.length_a   1.000
_cell.length_b   1.000
_cell.length_c   1.000
_cell.angle_alpha   90.00
_cell.angle_beta   90.00
_cell.angle_gamma   90.00
#
_symmetry.space_group_name_H-M   'P 1'
#
loop_
_entity.id
_entity.type
_entity.pdbx_description
1 polymer ?
#
loop_
_entity_poly.entity_id
_entity_poly.type
_entity_poly.pdbx_seq_one_letter_code
_entity_poly.pdbx_strand_id
1 'polypeptide(L)' 'MISILEKSVETKNNILWTYVIITMLIGLGLYFSFKLKFVQIRHLGEMAGKKGSVSFFQSFCISSAARIGIGNLAGEH' A
#
# COMPACT_ATOMS: atom_id res chain seq x y z
N MET A 1 -17.32 -8.15 -33.91
CA MET A 1 -16.33 -7.06 -33.89
C MET A 1 -16.07 -6.56 -32.47
N ILE A 2 -17.10 -6.11 -31.73
CA ILE A 2 -16.97 -5.60 -30.35
C ILE A 2 -16.36 -6.64 -29.40
N SER A 3 -16.76 -7.91 -29.49
CA SER A 3 -16.23 -8.99 -28.63
C SER A 3 -14.72 -9.26 -28.75
N ILE A 4 -14.10 -8.93 -29.90
CA ILE A 4 -12.65 -9.12 -30.10
C ILE A 4 -11.87 -8.00 -29.39
N LEU A 5 -12.43 -6.79 -29.39
CA LEU A 5 -11.86 -5.64 -28.68
C LEU A 5 -11.97 -5.84 -27.17
N GLU A 6 -13.14 -6.24 -26.67
CA GLU A 6 -13.35 -6.55 -25.25
C GLU A 6 -12.35 -7.59 -24.75
N LYS A 7 -12.22 -8.72 -25.46
CA LYS A 7 -11.28 -9.79 -25.08
C LYS A 7 -9.81 -9.34 -25.10
N SER A 8 -9.46 -8.46 -26.03
CA SER A 8 -8.10 -7.90 -26.12
C SER A 8 -7.80 -6.94 -24.97
N VAL A 9 -8.78 -6.11 -24.59
CA VAL A 9 -8.68 -5.19 -23.44
C VAL A 9 -8.61 -6.00 -22.14
N GLU A 10 -9.48 -6.99 -21.96
CA GLU A 10 -9.52 -7.84 -20.78
C GLU A 10 -8.20 -8.59 -20.55
N THR A 11 -7.61 -9.13 -21.62
CA THR A 11 -6.31 -9.83 -21.54
C THR A 11 -5.20 -8.88 -21.08
N LYS A 12 -5.11 -7.68 -21.67
CA LYS A 12 -4.12 -6.68 -21.27
C LYS A 12 -4.35 -6.17 -19.84
N ASN A 13 -5.61 -5.97 -19.48
CA ASN A 13 -6.01 -5.53 -18.15
C ASN A 13 -5.56 -6.55 -17.09
N ASN A 14 -5.80 -7.85 -17.33
CA ASN A 14 -5.39 -8.90 -16.40
C ASN A 14 -3.86 -8.97 -16.23
N ILE A 15 -3.11 -8.84 -17.34
CA ILE A 15 -1.64 -8.78 -17.28
C ILE A 15 -1.16 -7.58 -16.44
N LEU A 16 -1.77 -6.41 -16.65
CA LEU A 16 -1.35 -5.19 -15.99
C LEU A 16 -1.66 -5.23 -14.48
N TRP A 17 -2.89 -5.62 -14.11
CA TRP A 17 -3.32 -5.65 -12.71
C TRP A 17 -2.69 -6.79 -11.92
N THR A 18 -2.61 -7.99 -12.49
CA THR A 18 -2.13 -9.18 -11.76
C THR A 18 -0.62 -9.28 -11.75
N TYR A 19 0.05 -8.99 -12.87
CA TYR A 19 1.49 -9.23 -12.98
C TYR A 19 2.29 -7.94 -12.84
N VAL A 20 1.97 -6.91 -13.63
CA VAL A 20 2.83 -5.71 -13.70
C VAL A 20 2.78 -4.91 -12.40
N ILE A 21 1.58 -4.56 -11.93
CA ILE A 21 1.42 -3.73 -10.72
C ILE A 21 1.96 -4.45 -9.49
N ILE A 22 1.63 -5.73 -9.30
CA ILE A 22 2.05 -6.51 -8.13
C ILE A 22 3.58 -6.65 -8.11
N THR A 23 4.19 -7.06 -9.22
CA THR A 23 5.65 -7.20 -9.31
C THR A 23 6.35 -5.87 -9.10
N MET A 24 5.85 -4.78 -9.68
CA MET A 24 6.42 -3.44 -9.49
C MET A 24 6.34 -2.98 -8.04
N LEU A 25 5.20 -3.21 -7.37
CA LEU A 25 4.98 -2.80 -5.99
C LEU A 25 5.89 -3.57 -5.02
N ILE A 26 6.00 -4.89 -5.20
CA ILE A 26 6.91 -5.72 -4.39
C ILE A 26 8.37 -5.33 -4.66
N GLY A 27 8.76 -5.18 -5.93
CA GLY A 27 10.12 -4.81 -6.32
C GLY A 27 10.55 -3.45 -5.76
N LEU A 28 9.69 -2.43 -5.88
CA LEU A 28 9.91 -1.11 -5.28
C LEU A 28 9.93 -1.18 -3.75
N GLY A 29 9.01 -1.92 -3.14
CA GLY A 29 8.96 -2.11 -1.69
C GLY A 29 10.25 -2.71 -1.14
N LEU A 30 10.78 -3.74 -1.81
CA LEU A 30 12.06 -4.36 -1.46
C LEU A 30 13.22 -3.39 -1.70
N TYR A 31 13.30 -2.76 -2.86
CA TYR A 31 14.37 -1.80 -3.20
C TYR A 31 14.45 -0.66 -2.17
N PHE A 32 13.32 -0.03 -1.83
CA PHE A 32 13.29 1.01 -0.81
C PHE A 32 13.62 0.48 0.58
N SER A 33 13.16 -0.72 0.95
CA SER A 33 13.48 -1.32 2.25
C SER A 33 14.98 -1.54 2.45
N PHE A 34 15.66 -2.06 1.42
CA PHE A 34 17.12 -2.24 1.44
C PHE A 34 17.86 -0.89 1.39
N LYS A 35 17.45 0.04 0.52
CA LYS A 35 18.09 1.35 0.37
C LYS A 35 17.97 2.21 1.64
N LEU A 36 16.83 2.14 2.32
CA LEU A 36 16.54 2.85 3.56
C LEU A 36 17.09 2.12 4.80
N LYS A 37 17.87 1.03 4.64
CA LYS A 37 18.48 0.24 5.73
C LYS A 37 17.45 -0.18 6.78
N PHE A 38 16.29 -0.66 6.35
CA PHE A 38 15.18 -1.04 7.24
C PHE A 38 14.82 0.10 8.21
N VAL A 39 14.59 1.30 7.69
CA VAL A 39 14.20 2.50 8.47
C VAL A 39 13.01 2.23 9.39
N GLN A 40 12.11 1.32 8.99
CA GLN A 40 11.02 0.81 9.80
C GLN A 40 11.55 0.21 11.12
N ILE A 41 12.52 -0.70 11.07
CA ILE A 41 13.10 -1.30 12.29
C ILE A 41 13.97 -0.30 13.07
N ARG A 42 14.72 0.55 12.37
CA ARG A 42 15.64 1.53 13.00
C ARG A 42 14.90 2.61 13.80
N HIS A 43 13.82 3.16 13.28
CA HIS A 43 13.12 4.29 13.90
C HIS A 43 11.88 3.87 14.70
N LEU A 44 11.51 2.58 14.71
CA LEU A 44 10.40 2.08 15.55
C LEU A 44 10.57 2.46 17.03
N GLY A 45 11.81 2.52 17.56
CA GLY A 45 12.08 2.96 18.93
C GLY A 45 11.88 4.46 19.18
N GLU A 46 12.14 5.31 18.19
CA GLU A 46 11.93 6.77 18.29
C GLU A 46 10.48 7.19 18.02
N MET A 47 9.70 6.31 17.36
CA MET A 47 8.29 6.51 17.06
C MET A 47 7.36 6.41 18.28
N ALA A 48 7.86 6.03 19.47
CA ALA A 48 7.05 5.96 20.69
C ALA A 48 6.68 7.35 21.27
N GLY A 49 7.39 8.42 20.88
CA GLY A 49 7.05 9.81 21.22
C GLY A 49 7.20 10.19 22.71
N LYS A 50 7.49 11.47 22.97
CA LYS A 50 7.42 12.07 24.31
C LYS A 50 5.97 12.49 24.62
N LYS A 51 5.55 12.34 25.88
CA LYS A 51 4.21 12.73 26.36
C LYS A 51 3.90 14.19 25.97
N GLY A 52 2.84 14.41 25.18
CA GLY A 52 2.30 15.74 24.87
C GLY A 52 2.25 16.13 23.38
N SER A 53 2.80 15.34 22.45
CA SER A 53 2.68 15.58 21.00
C SER A 53 2.30 14.31 20.26
N VAL A 54 1.51 14.45 19.19
CA VAL A 54 1.11 13.31 18.35
C VAL A 54 2.36 12.71 17.72
N SER A 55 2.72 11.51 18.14
CA SER A 55 3.88 10.80 17.63
C SER A 55 3.65 10.30 16.19
N PHE A 56 4.72 10.07 15.43
CA PHE A 56 4.66 9.44 14.12
C PHE A 56 3.87 8.11 14.15
N PHE A 57 4.05 7.29 15.19
CA PHE A 57 3.26 6.06 15.35
C PHE A 57 1.77 6.34 15.56
N GLN A 58 1.43 7.37 16.32
CA GLN A 58 0.03 7.75 16.54
C GLN A 58 -0.61 8.27 15.24
N SER A 59 0.08 9.13 14.50
CA SER A 59 -0.36 9.59 13.16
C SER A 59 -0.49 8.43 12.17
N PHE A 60 0.44 7.47 12.20
CA PHE A 60 0.38 6.25 11.39
C PHE A 60 -0.84 5.39 11.75
N CYS A 61 -1.08 5.16 13.04
CA CYS A 61 -2.25 4.42 13.52
C CYS A 61 -3.56 5.11 13.14
N ILE A 62 -3.64 6.44 13.27
CA ILE A 62 -4.81 7.23 12.85
C ILE A 62 -5.02 7.09 11.33
N SER A 63 -3.97 7.24 10.52
CA SER A 63 -4.06 7.08 9.06
C SER A 63 -4.42 5.66 8.64
N SER A 64 -3.94 4.64 9.35
CA SER A 64 -4.26 3.24 9.08
C SER A 64 -5.68 2.92 9.48
N ALA A 65 -6.13 3.38 10.67
CA ALA A 65 -7.51 3.25 11.13
C ALA A 65 -8.50 3.93 10.18
N ALA A 66 -8.15 5.10 9.62
CA ALA A 66 -8.98 5.76 8.60
C ALA A 66 -9.15 4.88 7.35
N ARG A 67 -8.06 4.31 6.82
CA ARG A 67 -8.12 3.45 5.61
C ARG A 67 -8.83 2.12 5.86
N ILE A 68 -8.57 1.47 7.00
CA ILE A 68 -9.21 0.20 7.38
C ILE A 68 -10.70 0.41 7.66
N GLY A 69 -11.07 1.50 8.35
CA GLY A 69 -12.46 1.86 8.62
C GLY A 69 -13.24 2.18 7.35
N ILE A 70 -12.64 2.92 6.41
CA ILE A 70 -13.26 3.19 5.10
C ILE A 70 -13.37 1.90 4.27
N GLY A 71 -12.37 1.01 4.33
CA GLY A 71 -12.38 -0.27 3.62
C GLY A 71 -13.52 -1.21 4.03
N ASN A 72 -13.85 -1.27 5.33
CA ASN A 72 -15.00 -2.04 5.81
C ASN A 72 -16.35 -1.36 5.52
N LEU A 73 -16.40 -0.03 5.44
CA LEU A 73 -17.64 0.70 5.11
C LEU A 73 -17.94 0.75 3.61
N ALA A 74 -16.92 0.66 2.76
CA ALA A 74 -17.05 0.70 1.29
C ALA A 74 -17.24 -0.68 0.65
N GLY A 75 -17.02 -1.78 1.39
CA GLY A 75 -17.16 -3.16 0.91
C GLY A 75 -18.57 -3.75 1.03
N GLU A 76 -19.52 -3.02 1.62
CA GLU A 76 -20.91 -3.45 1.84
C GLU A 76 -21.87 -2.77 0.84
N HIS A 77 -21.52 -2.63 -0.44
CA HIS A 77 -22.47 -2.29 -1.52
C HIS A 77 -21.99 -2.77 -2.89
#